data_AF-A0A2N0XD39-F1
#
_entry.id   AF-A0A2N0XD39-F1
#
_cell.length_a   1.000
_cell.length_b   1.000
_cell.length_c   1.000
_cell.angle_alpha   90.00
_cell.angle_beta   90.00
_cell.angle_gamma   90.00
#
_symmetry.space_group_name_H-M   'P 1'
#
loop_
_entity.id
_entity.type
_entity.pdbx_description
1 polymer ?
#
loop_
_entity_poly.entity_id
_entity_poly.type
_entity_poly.pdbx_seq_one_letter_code
_entity_poly.pdbx_strand_id
1 'polypeptide(L)'
;MPKEKQPILNRANISPNLITKSIKPYRSIKFMKKKVMIALALLSLPLIIISCKKEEKTTTPATTNVSSDAVKATKPVDEIDYKNFNIFDVTTISSGQNNELADVFISVSDINNNPNVISSDFLKKQKQMFFEQLKYLELDAEHRNKLLSGIHLTENDSLYLFNYELNKLQKTPISKLKAVAYLDVYASEGEDIDAGSYMVGFQIESKKKIADYDQFHNAIAYFGNKNPFVENKMKPIKWEKSGPDISKKYFAGSKLTYGQTFQSKYENLTYYLQELLEDEMVLERRLIVINDHHQKIFETTYTTAGSDGAEFYPLNGDNKDNPNNFQWTGYLFKGKPPVTFGFIAPSFGCPSILFLDKKEKPLKINCDNRH
;
A
#
# COMPACT_ATOMS: atom_id res chain seq x y z
N MET A 1 4.63 -4.46 79.61
CA MET A 1 5.66 -5.32 78.97
C MET A 1 5.01 -6.64 78.60
N PRO A 2 5.21 -7.21 77.39
CA PRO A 2 5.30 -6.62 76.04
C PRO A 2 4.11 -7.09 75.15
N LYS A 3 3.40 -6.22 74.41
CA LYS A 3 3.67 -5.64 73.07
C LYS A 3 3.74 -6.64 71.91
N GLU A 4 2.71 -6.53 71.05
CA GLU A 4 2.53 -7.11 69.71
C GLU A 4 3.78 -7.05 68.84
N LYS A 5 4.03 -8.15 68.13
CA LYS A 5 4.98 -8.22 67.02
C LYS A 5 4.21 -8.18 65.70
N GLN A 6 4.33 -7.06 64.99
CA GLN A 6 4.12 -7.01 63.54
C GLN A 6 5.28 -7.75 62.84
N PRO A 7 5.03 -8.53 61.77
CA PRO A 7 6.09 -9.05 60.93
C PRO A 7 6.60 -7.96 59.98
N ILE A 8 7.92 -7.87 59.94
CA ILE A 8 8.76 -6.94 59.19
C ILE A 8 8.63 -7.22 57.69
N LEU A 9 8.24 -6.20 56.93
CA LEU A 9 8.29 -6.16 55.47
C LEU A 9 9.76 -5.98 55.04
N ASN A 10 10.36 -7.02 54.44
CA ASN A 10 11.68 -6.92 53.82
C ASN A 10 11.60 -6.02 52.57
N ARG A 11 12.06 -4.77 52.69
CA ARG A 11 12.44 -3.93 51.55
C ARG A 11 13.76 -4.44 50.99
N ALA A 12 13.70 -5.22 49.92
CA ALA A 12 14.85 -5.41 49.03
C ALA A 12 15.01 -4.16 48.16
N ASN A 13 16.10 -3.44 48.37
CA ASN A 13 16.60 -2.40 47.48
C ASN A 13 16.91 -3.01 46.11
N ILE A 14 16.14 -2.65 45.08
CA ILE A 14 16.53 -2.88 43.69
C ILE A 14 17.12 -1.58 43.17
N SER A 15 18.43 -1.60 42.94
CA SER A 15 19.18 -0.53 42.31
C SER A 15 18.81 -0.45 40.82
N PRO A 16 18.55 0.75 40.26
CA PRO A 16 18.25 0.91 38.84
C PRO A 16 19.56 1.10 38.07
N ASN A 17 20.12 0.02 37.52
CA ASN A 17 21.18 0.11 36.53
C ASN A 17 21.36 -1.23 35.81
N LEU A 18 20.74 -1.36 34.62
CA LEU A 18 21.17 -2.26 33.55
C LEU A 18 20.36 -1.96 32.26
N ILE A 19 20.42 -0.71 31.80
CA ILE A 19 20.13 -0.36 30.40
C ILE A 19 21.43 0.23 29.84
N THR A 20 22.24 -0.63 29.22
CA THR A 20 23.22 -0.25 28.19
C THR A 20 23.80 -1.53 27.60
N LYS A 21 23.15 -2.06 26.55
CA LYS A 21 23.85 -2.88 25.56
C LYS A 21 23.56 -2.33 24.17
N SER A 22 24.36 -1.32 23.82
CA SER A 22 25.15 -1.27 22.60
C SER A 22 24.53 -1.96 21.38
N ILE A 23 23.73 -1.21 20.63
CA ILE A 23 23.51 -1.43 19.20
C ILE A 23 24.86 -1.23 18.50
N LYS A 24 25.47 -2.31 18.02
CA LYS A 24 26.64 -2.22 17.13
C LYS A 24 26.14 -1.95 15.71
N PRO A 25 26.70 -0.95 15.00
CA PRO A 25 26.32 -0.67 13.63
C PRO A 25 26.85 -1.76 12.68
N TYR A 26 26.00 -2.15 11.73
CA TYR A 26 26.30 -3.07 10.65
C TYR A 26 27.50 -2.58 9.82
N ARG A 27 28.47 -3.48 9.58
CA ARG A 27 29.65 -3.21 8.76
C ARG A 27 29.25 -3.06 7.29
N SER A 28 29.65 -1.93 6.71
CA SER A 28 29.58 -1.61 5.29
C SER A 28 30.31 -2.64 4.42
N ILE A 29 29.62 -3.22 3.45
CA ILE A 29 30.22 -4.03 2.38
C ILE A 29 30.78 -3.08 1.32
N LYS A 30 32.12 -3.10 1.13
CA LYS A 30 32.81 -2.40 0.04
C LYS A 30 32.47 -3.08 -1.29
N PHE A 31 31.68 -2.44 -2.15
CA PHE A 31 31.54 -2.84 -3.54
C PHE A 31 32.69 -2.28 -4.39
N MET A 32 33.43 -3.20 -5.01
CA MET A 32 34.55 -2.95 -5.91
C MET A 32 34.00 -2.47 -7.27
N LYS A 33 34.26 -1.21 -7.65
CA LYS A 33 33.91 -0.65 -8.97
C LYS A 33 34.73 -1.34 -10.08
N LYS A 34 34.12 -2.22 -10.87
CA LYS A 34 34.65 -2.61 -12.19
C LYS A 34 34.27 -1.52 -13.21
N LYS A 35 35.29 -0.88 -13.80
CA LYS A 35 35.14 0.04 -14.93
C LYS A 35 34.84 -0.78 -16.20
N VAL A 36 33.70 -0.54 -16.84
CA VAL A 36 33.44 -1.01 -18.21
C VAL A 36 33.79 0.14 -19.15
N MET A 37 34.80 -0.07 -19.99
CA MET A 37 35.12 0.83 -21.10
C MET A 37 34.16 0.53 -22.25
N ILE A 38 33.35 1.53 -22.64
CA ILE A 38 32.56 1.49 -23.88
C ILE A 38 33.35 2.26 -24.94
N ALA A 39 33.80 1.57 -25.97
CA ALA A 39 34.37 2.18 -27.16
C ALA A 39 33.23 2.59 -28.11
N LEU A 40 33.18 3.88 -28.44
CA LEU A 40 32.38 4.45 -29.53
C LEU A 40 32.97 4.01 -30.87
N ALA A 41 32.13 3.56 -31.80
CA ALA A 41 32.41 3.63 -33.22
C ALA A 41 31.18 4.19 -33.95
N LEU A 42 31.32 5.45 -34.36
CA LEU A 42 30.47 6.19 -35.29
C LEU A 42 30.57 5.57 -36.69
N LEU A 43 29.43 5.41 -37.36
CA LEU A 43 29.39 5.52 -38.82
C LEU A 43 28.02 6.04 -39.26
N SER A 44 27.98 7.35 -39.48
CA SER A 44 26.96 8.08 -40.21
C SER A 44 27.31 8.06 -41.70
N LEU A 45 26.30 7.87 -42.56
CA LEU A 45 26.27 8.43 -43.91
C LEU A 45 24.81 8.49 -44.40
N PRO A 46 24.35 9.66 -44.92
CA PRO A 46 22.99 9.86 -45.40
C PRO A 46 22.89 9.58 -46.90
N LEU A 47 21.71 9.15 -47.36
CA LEU A 47 21.34 9.24 -48.78
C LEU A 47 20.05 10.03 -48.91
N ILE A 48 20.24 11.24 -49.41
CA ILE A 48 19.27 12.17 -49.96
C ILE A 48 18.75 11.56 -51.27
N ILE A 49 17.43 11.44 -51.43
CA ILE A 49 16.83 11.57 -52.77
C ILE A 49 15.64 12.52 -52.68
N ILE A 50 15.78 13.56 -53.47
CA ILE A 50 14.88 14.66 -53.77
C ILE A 50 13.72 14.14 -54.61
N SER A 51 12.49 14.56 -54.31
CA SER A 51 11.48 14.76 -55.34
C SER A 51 10.59 15.95 -55.00
N CYS A 52 10.81 17.04 -55.71
CA CYS A 52 9.93 18.19 -55.79
C CYS A 52 8.89 17.97 -56.90
N LYS A 53 7.65 18.40 -56.62
CA LYS A 53 6.67 19.12 -57.48
C LYS A 53 5.28 18.82 -56.89
N LYS A 54 4.38 19.77 -56.66
CA LYS A 54 4.13 21.08 -57.28
C LYS A 54 3.22 21.87 -56.33
N GLU A 55 3.52 23.14 -56.07
CA GLU A 55 2.56 24.07 -55.47
C GLU A 55 1.57 24.55 -56.54
N GLU A 56 0.29 24.59 -56.19
CA GLU A 56 -0.71 25.42 -56.87
C GLU A 56 -1.59 26.05 -55.77
N LYS A 57 -1.52 27.38 -55.67
CA LYS A 57 -2.33 28.19 -54.76
C LYS A 57 -3.67 28.50 -55.42
N THR A 58 -4.77 28.28 -54.69
CA THR A 58 -5.97 29.12 -54.85
C THR A 58 -6.65 29.35 -53.49
N THR A 59 -6.79 30.63 -53.13
CA THR A 59 -7.67 31.22 -52.10
C THR A 59 -9.13 30.73 -52.23
N THR A 60 -9.98 30.55 -51.20
CA THR A 60 -10.60 31.54 -50.26
C THR A 60 -11.46 30.74 -49.20
N PRO A 61 -12.21 31.31 -48.22
CA PRO A 61 -12.33 30.78 -46.85
C PRO A 61 -13.75 30.28 -46.43
N ALA A 62 -13.79 29.54 -45.29
CA ALA A 62 -14.96 29.19 -44.46
C ALA A 62 -16.07 28.35 -45.18
N THR A 63 -16.71 27.32 -44.61
CA THR A 63 -17.21 27.10 -43.25
C THR A 63 -17.55 25.60 -43.11
N THR A 64 -17.50 25.07 -41.88
CA THR A 64 -18.20 23.84 -41.40
C THR A 64 -17.81 22.50 -42.04
N ASN A 65 -17.16 21.63 -41.24
CA ASN A 65 -17.85 20.46 -40.67
C ASN A 65 -16.96 19.71 -39.67
N VAL A 66 -17.58 19.38 -38.55
CA VAL A 66 -17.13 18.40 -37.55
C VAL A 66 -16.85 17.09 -38.27
N SER A 67 -15.62 16.61 -38.22
CA SER A 67 -15.27 15.22 -38.58
C SER A 67 -14.66 14.55 -37.36
N SER A 68 -15.46 13.65 -36.81
CA SER A 68 -15.09 12.64 -35.83
C SER A 68 -14.03 11.71 -36.41
N ASP A 69 -12.76 11.94 -36.09
CA ASP A 69 -11.76 10.88 -36.21
C ASP A 69 -11.86 9.99 -34.97
N ALA A 70 -12.77 9.02 -35.09
CA ALA A 70 -12.79 7.82 -34.28
C ALA A 70 -11.46 7.08 -34.49
N VAL A 71 -10.54 7.30 -33.56
CA VAL A 71 -9.34 6.47 -33.42
C VAL A 71 -9.81 5.03 -33.23
N LYS A 72 -9.41 4.19 -34.19
CA LYS A 72 -9.55 2.74 -34.25
C LYS A 72 -9.74 2.10 -32.88
N ALA A 73 -10.84 1.36 -32.78
CA ALA A 73 -11.17 0.44 -31.70
C ALA A 73 -9.95 -0.41 -31.32
N THR A 74 -9.27 0.01 -30.26
CA THR A 74 -8.42 -0.85 -29.44
C THR A 74 -9.31 -2.01 -28.95
N LYS A 75 -8.76 -3.23 -28.97
CA LYS A 75 -9.38 -4.45 -28.44
C LYS A 75 -10.19 -4.15 -27.16
N PRO A 76 -11.35 -4.82 -26.93
CA PRO A 76 -12.14 -4.57 -25.73
C PRO A 76 -11.20 -4.71 -24.54
N VAL A 77 -10.95 -3.59 -23.87
CA VAL A 77 -10.32 -3.59 -22.56
C VAL A 77 -11.21 -4.50 -21.73
N ASP A 78 -10.65 -5.59 -21.19
CA ASP A 78 -11.39 -6.49 -20.31
C ASP A 78 -12.07 -5.63 -19.25
N GLU A 79 -13.38 -5.42 -19.40
CA GLU A 79 -14.13 -4.57 -18.50
C GLU A 79 -14.08 -5.23 -17.12
N ILE A 80 -13.50 -4.50 -16.17
CA ILE A 80 -13.41 -4.92 -14.78
C ILE A 80 -14.72 -4.52 -14.12
N ASP A 81 -15.41 -5.51 -13.57
CA ASP A 81 -16.55 -5.22 -12.70
C ASP A 81 -16.02 -4.66 -11.38
N TYR A 82 -16.31 -3.40 -11.12
CA TYR A 82 -15.93 -2.73 -9.88
C TYR A 82 -16.96 -2.92 -8.76
N LYS A 83 -18.05 -3.66 -9.01
CA LYS A 83 -18.99 -4.08 -7.97
C LYS A 83 -18.32 -5.11 -7.06
N ASN A 84 -18.32 -4.85 -5.75
CA ASN A 84 -17.60 -5.65 -4.74
C ASN A 84 -16.07 -5.73 -4.97
N PHE A 85 -15.49 -4.68 -5.56
CA PHE A 85 -14.05 -4.57 -5.76
C PHE A 85 -13.32 -4.23 -4.46
N ASN A 86 -12.54 -5.19 -3.96
CA ASN A 86 -11.81 -5.06 -2.70
C ASN A 86 -10.33 -5.29 -2.93
N ILE A 87 -9.52 -4.38 -2.41
CA ILE A 87 -8.07 -4.49 -2.37
C ILE A 87 -7.65 -4.81 -0.95
N PHE A 88 -6.68 -5.70 -0.81
CA PHE A 88 -6.21 -6.18 0.49
C PHE A 88 -4.73 -5.90 0.65
N ASP A 89 -4.37 -5.61 1.89
CA ASP A 89 -2.99 -5.61 2.33
C ASP A 89 -2.47 -7.04 2.45
N VAL A 90 -1.14 -7.17 2.44
CA VAL A 90 -0.45 -8.46 2.57
C VAL A 90 0.30 -8.45 3.89
N THR A 91 -0.20 -9.21 4.85
CA THR A 91 0.32 -9.23 6.21
C THR A 91 1.22 -10.43 6.46
N THR A 92 2.06 -10.33 7.47
CA THR A 92 2.90 -11.43 7.93
C THR A 92 2.49 -11.83 9.34
N ILE A 93 2.29 -13.13 9.56
CA ILE A 93 1.90 -13.69 10.86
C ILE A 93 3.07 -14.54 11.36
N SER A 94 3.60 -14.25 12.54
CA SER A 94 4.69 -15.07 13.12
C SER A 94 4.23 -16.51 13.31
N SER A 95 5.02 -17.48 12.82
CA SER A 95 4.64 -18.90 12.80
C SER A 95 5.72 -19.86 13.34
N GLY A 96 6.81 -19.34 13.92
CA GLY A 96 7.95 -20.13 14.42
C GLY A 96 8.41 -19.79 15.85
N GLN A 97 9.09 -20.75 16.49
CA GLN A 97 9.83 -20.49 17.73
C GLN A 97 10.89 -19.41 17.46
N ASN A 98 10.99 -18.42 18.36
CA ASN A 98 11.86 -17.23 18.26
C ASN A 98 11.48 -16.20 17.18
N ASN A 99 10.27 -16.24 16.61
CA ASN A 99 9.82 -15.27 15.58
C ASN A 99 10.72 -15.21 14.34
N GLU A 100 11.47 -16.27 14.00
CA GLU A 100 12.33 -16.25 12.80
C GLU A 100 11.58 -16.60 11.50
N LEU A 101 10.43 -17.26 11.65
CA LEU A 101 9.57 -17.71 10.56
C LEU A 101 8.21 -17.04 10.68
N ALA A 102 7.63 -16.72 9.53
CA ALA A 102 6.26 -16.24 9.45
C ALA A 102 5.53 -16.88 8.27
N ASP A 103 4.22 -16.69 8.26
CA ASP A 103 3.34 -17.01 7.15
C ASP A 103 2.94 -15.69 6.47
N VAL A 104 2.78 -15.75 5.15
CA VAL A 104 2.20 -14.65 4.36
C VAL A 104 0.70 -14.86 4.32
N PHE A 105 -0.05 -13.86 4.77
CA PHE A 105 -1.48 -13.96 4.95
C PHE A 105 -2.17 -12.76 4.31
N ILE A 106 -3.34 -13.02 3.73
CA ILE A 106 -4.26 -11.97 3.30
C ILE A 106 -5.55 -12.19 4.06
N SER A 107 -5.83 -11.29 4.98
CA SER A 107 -7.10 -11.30 5.70
C SER A 107 -8.22 -10.76 4.83
N VAL A 108 -9.39 -11.37 4.95
CA VAL A 108 -10.63 -10.91 4.33
C VAL A 108 -11.71 -10.62 5.38
N SER A 109 -11.34 -10.58 6.67
CA SER A 109 -12.25 -10.33 7.79
C SER A 109 -13.07 -9.06 7.62
N ASP A 110 -12.46 -7.98 7.11
CA ASP A 110 -13.07 -6.65 6.93
C ASP A 110 -14.34 -6.67 6.07
N ILE A 111 -14.48 -7.66 5.19
CA ILE A 111 -15.60 -7.78 4.25
C ILE A 111 -16.38 -9.09 4.40
N ASN A 112 -15.90 -10.01 5.23
CA ASN A 112 -16.56 -11.28 5.45
C ASN A 112 -17.69 -11.11 6.47
N ASN A 113 -18.93 -11.10 5.99
CA ASN A 113 -20.11 -10.90 6.82
C ASN A 113 -20.68 -12.21 7.41
N ASN A 114 -20.01 -13.35 7.22
CA ASN A 114 -20.51 -14.63 7.68
C ASN A 114 -19.94 -14.98 9.07
N PRO A 115 -20.77 -14.99 10.14
CA PRO A 115 -20.29 -15.24 11.50
C PRO A 115 -19.90 -16.70 11.76
N ASN A 116 -20.28 -17.62 10.85
CA ASN A 116 -20.11 -19.07 11.04
C ASN A 116 -18.94 -19.64 10.23
N VAL A 117 -17.96 -18.82 9.86
CA VAL A 117 -16.73 -19.28 9.19
C VAL A 117 -15.87 -20.12 10.15
N ILE A 118 -15.89 -19.81 11.45
CA ILE A 118 -15.25 -20.65 12.47
C ILE A 118 -16.26 -21.69 12.96
N SER A 119 -15.85 -22.96 13.03
CA SER A 119 -16.71 -24.04 13.49
C SER A 119 -17.14 -23.84 14.94
N SER A 120 -18.45 -23.87 15.19
CA SER A 120 -18.98 -23.79 16.56
C SER A 120 -18.51 -24.97 17.43
N ASP A 121 -18.27 -26.14 16.83
CA ASP A 121 -17.83 -27.31 17.57
C ASP A 121 -16.33 -27.24 17.91
N PHE A 122 -15.53 -26.58 17.08
CA PHE A 122 -14.17 -26.19 17.43
C PHE A 122 -14.17 -25.25 18.64
N LEU A 123 -14.98 -24.19 18.60
CA LEU A 123 -15.08 -23.22 19.70
C LEU A 123 -15.58 -23.84 21.01
N LYS A 124 -16.52 -24.81 20.97
CA LYS A 124 -16.96 -25.54 22.18
C LYS A 124 -15.86 -26.40 22.79
N LYS A 125 -14.93 -26.89 21.98
CA LYS A 125 -13.84 -27.78 22.42
C LYS A 125 -12.59 -27.01 22.86
N GLN A 126 -12.56 -25.68 22.72
CA GLN A 126 -11.37 -24.87 22.98
C GLN A 126 -10.74 -25.11 24.38
N LYS A 127 -11.56 -25.35 25.42
CA LYS A 127 -11.11 -25.60 26.79
C LYS A 127 -10.37 -26.94 26.97
N GLN A 128 -10.45 -27.81 25.97
CA GLN A 128 -9.81 -29.13 25.94
C GLN A 128 -8.55 -29.13 25.06
N MET A 129 -8.22 -27.98 24.45
CA MET A 129 -7.10 -27.82 23.52
C MET A 129 -5.98 -27.02 24.18
N PHE A 130 -4.73 -27.28 23.77
CA PHE A 130 -3.62 -26.41 24.13
C PHE A 130 -3.74 -25.08 23.39
N PHE A 131 -3.34 -23.97 24.00
CA PHE A 131 -3.44 -22.63 23.40
C PHE A 131 -2.74 -22.54 22.04
N GLU A 132 -1.60 -23.21 21.86
CA GLU A 132 -0.91 -23.28 20.57
C GLU A 132 -1.76 -23.90 19.44
N GLN A 133 -2.70 -24.80 19.77
CA GLN A 133 -3.63 -25.38 18.79
C GLN A 133 -4.76 -24.43 18.42
N LEU A 134 -5.00 -23.38 19.22
CA LEU A 134 -6.04 -22.37 18.99
C LEU A 134 -5.53 -21.23 18.10
N LYS A 135 -4.21 -21.03 18.01
CA LYS A 135 -3.61 -19.94 17.23
C LYS A 135 -3.80 -20.03 15.72
N TYR A 136 -4.02 -21.24 15.21
CA TYR A 136 -4.13 -21.50 13.78
C TYR A 136 -5.13 -22.62 13.51
N LEU A 137 -6.01 -22.39 12.55
CA LEU A 137 -6.96 -23.37 12.05
C LEU A 137 -6.97 -23.35 10.51
N GLU A 138 -6.75 -24.49 9.88
CA GLU A 138 -7.09 -24.67 8.47
C GLU A 138 -8.59 -24.97 8.37
N LEU A 139 -9.30 -24.20 7.55
CA LEU A 139 -10.75 -24.35 7.39
C LEU A 139 -11.07 -25.61 6.57
N ASP A 140 -12.01 -26.42 7.06
CA ASP A 140 -12.54 -27.54 6.28
C ASP A 140 -13.36 -27.06 5.06
N ALA A 141 -13.80 -28.01 4.24
CA ALA A 141 -14.53 -27.69 3.01
C ALA A 141 -15.84 -26.92 3.26
N GLU A 142 -16.57 -27.21 4.35
CA GLU A 142 -17.82 -26.52 4.67
C GLU A 142 -17.55 -25.06 5.04
N HIS A 143 -16.59 -24.84 5.93
CA HIS A 143 -16.23 -23.52 6.44
C HIS A 143 -15.50 -22.65 5.40
N ARG A 144 -14.71 -23.28 4.53
CA ARG A 144 -14.14 -22.63 3.34
C ARG A 144 -15.23 -22.13 2.38
N ASN A 145 -16.26 -22.94 2.11
CA ASN A 145 -17.38 -22.52 1.27
C ASN A 145 -18.14 -21.34 1.89
N LYS A 146 -18.30 -21.32 3.22
CA LYS A 146 -18.89 -20.20 3.96
C LYS A 146 -18.06 -18.93 3.82
N LEU A 147 -16.73 -19.02 3.91
CA LEU A 147 -15.81 -17.90 3.71
C LEU A 147 -15.94 -17.34 2.29
N LEU A 148 -15.78 -18.20 1.27
CA LEU A 148 -15.87 -17.80 -0.14
C LEU A 148 -17.20 -17.13 -0.48
N SER A 149 -18.30 -17.71 -0.01
CA SER A 149 -19.64 -17.14 -0.21
C SER A 149 -19.78 -15.78 0.47
N GLY A 150 -19.24 -15.63 1.68
CA GLY A 150 -19.29 -14.39 2.47
C GLY A 150 -18.56 -13.22 1.81
N ILE A 151 -17.57 -13.50 0.97
CA ILE A 151 -16.76 -12.50 0.25
C ILE A 151 -17.02 -12.48 -1.26
N HIS A 152 -18.08 -13.15 -1.72
CA HIS A 152 -18.51 -13.22 -3.12
C HIS A 152 -17.46 -13.79 -4.09
N LEU A 153 -16.73 -14.83 -3.67
CA LEU A 153 -15.76 -15.55 -4.48
C LEU A 153 -16.17 -17.00 -4.73
N THR A 154 -15.52 -17.61 -5.70
CA THR A 154 -15.65 -19.02 -6.09
C THR A 154 -14.28 -19.67 -6.22
N GLU A 155 -14.23 -21.00 -6.23
CA GLU A 155 -12.97 -21.74 -6.44
C GLU A 155 -12.32 -21.50 -7.82
N ASN A 156 -13.09 -20.98 -8.78
CA ASN A 156 -12.61 -20.65 -10.13
C ASN A 156 -11.94 -19.27 -10.20
N ASP A 157 -12.09 -18.45 -9.16
CA ASP A 157 -11.44 -17.16 -9.08
C ASP A 157 -9.93 -17.31 -8.78
N SER A 158 -9.23 -16.19 -8.86
CA SER A 158 -7.79 -16.13 -8.64
C SER A 158 -7.43 -14.99 -7.71
N LEU A 159 -6.40 -15.22 -6.91
CA LEU A 159 -5.61 -14.17 -6.30
C LEU A 159 -4.71 -13.54 -7.37
N TYR A 160 -4.76 -12.23 -7.46
CA TYR A 160 -3.81 -11.38 -8.15
C TYR A 160 -3.03 -10.60 -7.09
N LEU A 161 -1.75 -10.91 -6.96
CA LEU A 161 -0.83 -10.23 -6.05
C LEU A 161 0.09 -9.34 -6.89
N PHE A 162 0.01 -8.02 -6.69
CA PHE A 162 0.77 -7.06 -7.46
C PHE A 162 1.71 -6.27 -6.57
N ASN A 163 3.02 -6.49 -6.75
CA ASN A 163 4.05 -5.61 -6.21
C ASN A 163 4.27 -4.45 -7.18
N TYR A 164 3.85 -3.24 -6.79
CA TYR A 164 3.90 -2.06 -7.65
C TYR A 164 5.27 -1.39 -7.69
N GLU A 165 6.17 -1.70 -6.74
CA GLU A 165 7.56 -1.23 -6.77
C GLU A 165 8.41 -2.05 -7.73
N LEU A 166 8.35 -3.37 -7.61
CA LEU A 166 9.06 -4.33 -8.46
C LEU A 166 8.38 -4.52 -9.82
N ASN A 167 7.17 -3.98 -9.97
CA ASN A 167 6.29 -4.23 -11.10
C ASN A 167 6.16 -5.73 -11.40
N LYS A 168 5.72 -6.49 -10.39
CA LYS A 168 5.59 -7.95 -10.49
C LYS A 168 4.18 -8.36 -10.13
N LEU A 169 3.47 -8.92 -11.11
CA LEU A 169 2.16 -9.51 -10.92
C LEU A 169 2.28 -11.04 -10.82
N GLN A 170 1.66 -11.61 -9.79
CA GLN A 170 1.51 -13.04 -9.62
C GLN A 170 0.03 -13.41 -9.62
N LYS A 171 -0.31 -14.51 -10.29
CA LYS A 171 -1.66 -15.07 -10.32
C LYS A 171 -1.65 -16.46 -9.70
N THR A 172 -2.51 -16.66 -8.70
CA THR A 172 -2.68 -17.95 -8.03
C THR A 172 -4.17 -18.32 -8.00
N PRO A 173 -4.58 -19.49 -8.52
CA PRO A 173 -5.95 -19.95 -8.37
C PRO A 173 -6.36 -20.07 -6.89
N ILE A 174 -7.57 -19.64 -6.52
CA ILE A 174 -8.05 -19.73 -5.14
C ILE A 174 -8.06 -21.18 -4.64
N SER A 175 -8.41 -22.13 -5.51
CA SER A 175 -8.38 -23.57 -5.24
C SER A 175 -7.01 -24.13 -4.82
N LYS A 176 -5.91 -23.38 -5.02
CA LYS A 176 -4.56 -23.76 -4.55
C LYS A 176 -4.17 -23.10 -3.23
N LEU A 177 -4.92 -22.12 -2.75
CA LEU A 177 -4.65 -21.42 -1.50
C LEU A 177 -5.31 -22.14 -0.33
N LYS A 178 -4.65 -22.15 0.83
CA LYS A 178 -5.27 -22.63 2.07
C LYS A 178 -6.15 -21.53 2.66
N ALA A 179 -7.41 -21.87 2.92
CA ALA A 179 -8.30 -21.01 3.69
C ALA A 179 -8.04 -21.28 5.17
N VAL A 180 -7.68 -20.26 5.93
CA VAL A 180 -7.21 -20.40 7.30
C VAL A 180 -7.80 -19.33 8.20
N ALA A 181 -7.74 -19.59 9.49
CA ALA A 181 -8.03 -18.63 10.55
C ALA A 181 -6.82 -18.53 11.48
N TYR A 182 -6.33 -17.32 11.69
CA TYR A 182 -5.32 -17.01 12.71
C TYR A 182 -6.00 -16.33 13.88
N LEU A 183 -5.68 -16.76 15.09
CA LEU A 183 -6.09 -16.06 16.29
C LEU A 183 -5.43 -14.67 16.31
N ASP A 184 -6.19 -13.64 16.66
CA ASP A 184 -5.63 -12.29 16.76
C ASP A 184 -4.57 -12.19 17.87
N VAL A 185 -3.79 -11.13 17.83
CA VAL A 185 -2.65 -10.91 18.72
C VAL A 185 -3.05 -10.52 20.16
N TYR A 186 -4.32 -10.22 20.40
CA TYR A 186 -4.85 -9.81 21.69
C TYR A 186 -5.42 -10.95 22.52
N ALA A 187 -5.78 -12.07 21.87
CA ALA A 187 -6.22 -13.26 22.56
C ALA A 187 -5.10 -13.84 23.45
N SER A 188 -5.44 -14.12 24.72
CA SER A 188 -4.50 -14.66 25.70
C SER A 188 -4.87 -16.07 26.16
N GLU A 189 -3.86 -16.82 26.61
CA GLU A 189 -4.09 -18.15 27.19
C GLU A 189 -4.97 -18.05 28.44
N GLY A 190 -6.04 -18.85 28.49
CA GLY A 190 -6.99 -18.89 29.61
C GLY A 190 -8.22 -18.00 29.43
N GLU A 191 -8.29 -17.19 28.38
CA GLU A 191 -9.48 -16.43 28.02
C GLU A 191 -10.43 -17.25 27.13
N ASP A 192 -11.74 -16.97 27.21
CA ASP A 192 -12.72 -17.57 26.30
C ASP A 192 -12.60 -16.90 24.92
N ILE A 193 -12.30 -17.70 23.90
CA ILE A 193 -12.12 -17.28 22.51
C ILE A 193 -13.44 -17.42 21.75
N ASP A 194 -13.79 -16.41 20.96
CA ASP A 194 -14.96 -16.47 20.08
C ASP A 194 -14.57 -16.45 18.59
N ALA A 195 -15.55 -16.56 17.70
CA ALA A 195 -15.30 -16.52 16.25
C ALA A 195 -14.75 -15.16 15.79
N GLY A 196 -15.11 -14.08 16.49
CA GLY A 196 -14.64 -12.72 16.24
C GLY A 196 -13.17 -12.53 16.58
N SER A 197 -12.59 -13.34 17.46
CA SER A 197 -11.15 -13.35 17.76
C SER A 197 -10.27 -13.87 16.62
N TYR A 198 -10.85 -14.42 15.55
CA TYR A 198 -10.11 -14.99 14.43
C TYR A 198 -10.06 -14.08 13.21
N MET A 199 -8.86 -13.81 12.71
CA MET A 199 -8.63 -13.26 11.38
C MET A 199 -8.78 -14.38 10.35
N VAL A 200 -9.75 -14.27 9.46
CA VAL A 200 -10.04 -15.29 8.43
C VAL A 200 -9.57 -14.83 7.07
N GLY A 201 -9.00 -15.75 6.29
CA GLY A 201 -8.47 -15.41 4.98
C GLY A 201 -7.68 -16.53 4.33
N PHE A 202 -6.68 -16.15 3.52
CA PHE A 202 -5.88 -17.09 2.75
C PHE A 202 -4.40 -17.02 3.11
N GLN A 203 -3.82 -18.18 3.42
CA GLN A 203 -2.38 -18.34 3.57
C GLN A 203 -1.74 -18.50 2.18
N ILE A 204 -0.77 -17.64 1.88
CA ILE A 204 -0.11 -17.56 0.57
C ILE A 204 1.20 -18.34 0.59
N GLU A 205 2.01 -18.11 1.62
CA GLU A 205 3.23 -18.87 1.90
C GLU A 205 3.29 -19.20 3.39
N SER A 206 3.95 -20.29 3.76
CA SER A 206 4.11 -20.69 5.16
C SER A 206 5.57 -20.89 5.52
N LYS A 207 5.92 -20.53 6.76
CA LYS A 207 7.22 -20.76 7.40
C LYS A 207 8.39 -20.19 6.59
N LYS A 208 8.23 -18.96 6.13
CA LYS A 208 9.27 -18.21 5.40
C LYS A 208 10.09 -17.37 6.36
N LYS A 209 11.38 -17.23 6.04
CA LYS A 209 12.28 -16.38 6.83
C LYS A 209 11.84 -14.93 6.69
N ILE A 210 11.95 -14.16 7.76
CA ILE A 210 11.55 -12.75 7.75
C ILE A 210 12.25 -11.92 6.67
N ALA A 211 13.51 -12.21 6.39
CA ALA A 211 14.27 -11.54 5.34
C ALA A 211 13.73 -11.79 3.91
N ASP A 212 12.89 -12.81 3.70
CA ASP A 212 12.31 -13.12 2.39
C ASP A 212 11.03 -12.30 2.10
N TYR A 213 10.59 -11.44 3.02
CA TYR A 213 9.36 -10.63 2.88
C TYR A 213 9.51 -9.35 2.07
N ASP A 214 10.74 -8.95 1.72
CA ASP A 214 10.97 -7.76 0.89
C ASP A 214 10.15 -7.80 -0.42
N GLN A 215 9.82 -8.99 -0.94
CA GLN A 215 8.97 -9.14 -2.13
C GLN A 215 7.48 -8.81 -1.93
N PHE A 216 6.99 -8.79 -0.70
CA PHE A 216 5.62 -8.42 -0.35
C PHE A 216 5.52 -6.99 0.18
N HIS A 217 6.65 -6.35 0.48
CA HIS A 217 6.68 -4.91 0.66
C HIS A 217 6.19 -4.22 -0.62
N ASN A 218 5.33 -3.21 -0.49
CA ASN A 218 4.71 -2.54 -1.63
C ASN A 218 3.90 -3.48 -2.55
N ALA A 219 3.30 -4.53 -1.98
CA ALA A 219 2.36 -5.40 -2.67
C ALA A 219 0.92 -5.20 -2.19
N ILE A 220 -0.02 -5.34 -3.12
CA ILE A 220 -1.46 -5.35 -2.83
C ILE A 220 -2.10 -6.56 -3.50
N ALA A 221 -3.16 -7.05 -2.87
CA ALA A 221 -3.89 -8.22 -3.34
C ALA A 221 -5.30 -7.88 -3.82
N TYR A 222 -5.74 -8.62 -4.83
CA TYR A 222 -7.12 -8.64 -5.32
C TYR A 222 -7.55 -10.08 -5.57
N PHE A 223 -8.76 -10.44 -5.18
CA PHE A 223 -9.37 -11.71 -5.54
C PHE A 223 -10.48 -11.50 -6.57
N GLY A 224 -10.46 -12.27 -7.66
CA GLY A 224 -11.51 -12.26 -8.66
C GLY A 224 -11.16 -13.07 -9.91
N ASN A 225 -12.03 -13.03 -10.91
CA ASN A 225 -11.84 -13.77 -12.14
C ASN A 225 -10.86 -13.08 -13.12
N LYS A 226 -10.71 -11.76 -13.05
CA LYS A 226 -9.91 -10.94 -13.96
C LYS A 226 -8.84 -10.14 -13.22
N ASN A 227 -7.68 -9.95 -13.85
CA ASN A 227 -6.62 -9.08 -13.33
C ASN A 227 -7.03 -7.60 -13.47
N PRO A 228 -7.17 -6.82 -12.37
CA PRO A 228 -7.52 -5.41 -12.46
C PRO A 228 -6.30 -4.50 -12.61
N PHE A 229 -5.07 -4.99 -12.39
CA PHE A 229 -3.88 -4.16 -12.29
C PHE A 229 -3.30 -3.78 -13.65
N VAL A 230 -2.67 -2.60 -13.70
CA VAL A 230 -1.89 -2.12 -14.84
C VAL A 230 -0.40 -2.17 -14.49
N GLU A 231 0.34 -3.04 -15.18
CA GLU A 231 1.77 -3.17 -15.01
C GLU A 231 2.53 -1.98 -15.64
N ASN A 232 3.71 -1.66 -15.09
CA ASN A 232 4.67 -0.64 -15.53
C ASN A 232 4.17 0.80 -15.47
N LYS A 233 3.06 1.06 -14.76
CA LYS A 233 2.47 2.39 -14.67
C LYS A 233 2.52 3.02 -13.29
N MET A 234 2.92 2.30 -12.25
CA MET A 234 3.18 2.89 -10.93
C MET A 234 4.62 3.40 -10.82
N LYS A 235 4.81 4.54 -10.16
CA LYS A 235 6.12 5.12 -9.86
C LYS A 235 6.13 5.75 -8.47
N PRO A 236 7.27 5.73 -7.77
CA PRO A 236 7.41 6.50 -6.55
C PRO A 236 7.39 7.99 -6.90
N ILE A 237 6.69 8.80 -6.11
CA ILE A 237 6.71 10.24 -6.29
C ILE A 237 8.07 10.74 -5.79
N LYS A 238 8.88 11.36 -6.64
CA LYS A 238 10.18 11.92 -6.25
C LYS A 238 10.03 13.41 -6.01
N TRP A 239 10.17 13.85 -4.76
CA TRP A 239 9.94 15.24 -4.39
C TRP A 239 11.21 16.08 -4.57
N GLU A 240 11.04 17.25 -5.18
CA GLU A 240 12.06 18.28 -5.30
C GLU A 240 11.55 19.59 -4.70
N LYS A 241 12.41 20.34 -4.00
CA LYS A 241 12.02 21.65 -3.47
C LYS A 241 11.59 22.57 -4.60
N SER A 242 10.49 23.29 -4.38
CA SER A 242 9.93 24.28 -5.30
C SER A 242 10.20 25.69 -4.82
N GLY A 243 10.11 26.65 -5.75
CA GLY A 243 10.20 28.07 -5.42
C GLY A 243 9.00 28.57 -4.61
N PRO A 244 9.16 29.67 -3.85
CA PRO A 244 8.08 30.27 -3.05
C PRO A 244 6.95 30.86 -3.91
N ASP A 245 7.18 31.08 -5.20
CA ASP A 245 6.18 31.50 -6.18
C ASP A 245 5.09 30.44 -6.37
N ILE A 246 5.47 29.15 -6.35
CA ILE A 246 4.52 28.02 -6.44
C ILE A 246 3.60 28.01 -5.22
N SER A 247 4.17 28.21 -4.02
CA SER A 247 3.42 28.31 -2.77
C SER A 247 2.32 29.38 -2.89
N LYS A 248 2.71 30.61 -3.22
CA LYS A 248 1.80 31.76 -3.36
C LYS A 248 0.76 31.57 -4.45
N LYS A 249 1.12 30.90 -5.55
CA LYS A 249 0.25 30.73 -6.72
C LYS A 249 -0.87 29.74 -6.46
N TYR A 250 -0.56 28.59 -5.86
CA TYR A 250 -1.50 27.48 -5.77
C TYR A 250 -2.05 27.25 -4.37
N PHE A 251 -1.39 27.76 -3.33
CA PHE A 251 -1.77 27.54 -1.94
C PHE A 251 -2.05 28.88 -1.26
N ALA A 252 -3.29 29.03 -0.78
CA ALA A 252 -3.72 30.24 -0.07
C ALA A 252 -4.75 29.88 1.01
N GLY A 253 -4.97 30.81 1.95
CA GLY A 253 -6.06 30.73 2.92
C GLY A 253 -5.86 29.76 4.09
N SER A 254 -4.63 29.27 4.34
CA SER A 254 -4.34 28.57 5.59
C SER A 254 -4.09 29.57 6.73
N LYS A 255 -4.50 29.19 7.94
CA LYS A 255 -4.12 29.89 9.18
C LYS A 255 -2.78 29.41 9.75
N LEU A 256 -2.32 28.24 9.29
CA LEU A 256 -1.04 27.65 9.64
C LEU A 256 0.10 28.35 8.92
N THR A 257 1.31 28.26 9.50
CA THR A 257 2.53 28.76 8.89
C THR A 257 2.85 27.96 7.63
N TYR A 258 3.25 28.63 6.55
CA TYR A 258 3.63 27.98 5.31
C TYR A 258 5.08 27.48 5.38
N GLY A 259 5.26 26.18 5.20
CA GLY A 259 6.55 25.51 5.19
C GLY A 259 7.15 25.34 3.81
N GLN A 260 7.91 24.27 3.67
CA GLN A 260 8.52 23.91 2.40
C GLN A 260 7.44 23.52 1.38
N THR A 261 7.70 23.91 0.13
CA THR A 261 6.90 23.51 -1.03
C THR A 261 7.73 22.54 -1.87
N PHE A 262 7.09 21.48 -2.35
CA PHE A 262 7.71 20.45 -3.16
C PHE A 262 6.96 20.29 -4.47
N GLN A 263 7.67 19.80 -5.49
CA GLN A 263 7.10 19.43 -6.77
C GLN A 263 7.55 18.03 -7.20
N SER A 264 6.74 17.41 -8.04
CA SER A 264 7.10 16.21 -8.78
C SER A 264 6.34 16.16 -10.10
N LYS A 265 6.74 15.24 -10.98
CA LYS A 265 6.08 15.02 -12.29
C LYS A 265 5.81 13.56 -12.52
N TYR A 266 4.66 13.27 -13.11
CA TYR A 266 4.31 11.97 -13.62
C TYR A 266 3.53 12.13 -14.92
N GLU A 267 4.07 11.58 -16.02
CA GLU A 267 3.52 11.78 -17.37
C GLU A 267 3.24 13.27 -17.66
N ASN A 268 1.99 13.64 -17.97
CA ASN A 268 1.56 15.02 -18.22
C ASN A 268 1.04 15.76 -16.97
N LEU A 269 1.25 15.19 -15.78
CA LEU A 269 0.80 15.74 -14.50
C LEU A 269 1.97 16.35 -13.71
N THR A 270 1.73 17.52 -13.15
CA THR A 270 2.63 18.18 -12.18
C THR A 270 1.97 18.19 -10.81
N TYR A 271 2.70 17.69 -9.82
CA TYR A 271 2.29 17.60 -8.43
C TYR A 271 2.95 18.74 -7.68
N TYR A 272 2.20 19.43 -6.84
CA TYR A 272 2.72 20.37 -5.86
C TYR A 272 2.24 19.97 -4.47
N LEU A 273 3.16 19.96 -3.51
CA LEU A 273 2.87 19.65 -2.11
C LEU A 273 3.33 20.81 -1.24
N GLN A 274 2.45 21.32 -0.39
CA GLN A 274 2.76 22.37 0.58
C GLN A 274 2.67 21.79 1.99
N GLU A 275 3.75 21.92 2.76
CA GLU A 275 3.73 21.67 4.20
C GLU A 275 3.16 22.89 4.93
N LEU A 276 2.29 22.64 5.90
CA LEU A 276 1.71 23.66 6.76
C LEU A 276 2.01 23.30 8.22
N LEU A 277 2.54 24.27 8.95
CA LEU A 277 3.12 24.06 10.28
C LEU A 277 2.38 24.83 11.38
N GLU A 278 2.46 24.27 12.57
CA GLU A 278 2.23 24.92 13.85
C GLU A 278 3.44 24.63 14.73
N ASP A 279 4.03 25.66 15.35
CA ASP A 279 5.22 25.54 16.21
C ASP A 279 6.36 24.70 15.57
N GLU A 280 6.65 24.95 14.29
CA GLU A 280 7.66 24.24 13.47
C GLU A 280 7.37 22.75 13.20
N MET A 281 6.22 22.22 13.64
CA MET A 281 5.78 20.86 13.33
C MET A 281 4.82 20.85 12.13
N VAL A 282 5.06 19.94 11.18
CA VAL A 282 4.14 19.74 10.04
C VAL A 282 2.84 19.12 10.53
N LEU A 283 1.74 19.86 10.45
CA LEU A 283 0.39 19.39 10.80
C LEU A 283 -0.43 18.98 9.59
N GLU A 284 -0.26 19.70 8.48
CA GLU A 284 -0.94 19.37 7.23
C GLU A 284 0.04 19.30 6.07
N ARG A 285 -0.28 18.43 5.11
CA ARG A 285 0.31 18.43 3.77
C ARG A 285 -0.79 18.60 2.75
N ARG A 286 -0.76 19.71 2.01
CA ARG A 286 -1.73 19.98 0.93
C ARG A 286 -1.15 19.60 -0.40
N LEU A 287 -1.81 18.69 -1.11
CA LEU A 287 -1.43 18.23 -2.43
C LEU A 287 -2.35 18.84 -3.48
N ILE A 288 -1.75 19.38 -4.53
CA ILE A 288 -2.43 19.85 -5.74
C ILE A 288 -1.83 19.15 -6.95
N VAL A 289 -2.67 18.73 -7.90
CA VAL A 289 -2.23 18.15 -9.18
C VAL A 289 -2.75 19.01 -10.33
N ILE A 290 -1.83 19.39 -11.21
CA ILE A 290 -2.06 20.24 -12.38
C ILE A 290 -1.78 19.42 -13.65
N ASN A 291 -2.62 19.53 -14.67
CA ASN A 291 -2.37 18.93 -15.99
C ASN A 291 -1.48 19.81 -16.89
N ASP A 292 -1.14 19.31 -18.08
CA ASP A 292 -0.39 20.02 -19.12
C ASP A 292 -1.09 21.26 -19.68
N HIS A 293 -2.42 21.36 -19.52
CA HIS A 293 -3.21 22.55 -19.81
C HIS A 293 -3.23 23.58 -18.66
N HIS A 294 -2.40 23.42 -17.63
CA HIS A 294 -2.33 24.28 -16.45
C HIS A 294 -3.61 24.34 -15.60
N GLN A 295 -4.47 23.33 -15.70
CA GLN A 295 -5.70 23.22 -14.92
C GLN A 295 -5.47 22.39 -13.66
N LYS A 296 -6.00 22.85 -12.53
CA LYS A 296 -6.03 22.07 -11.29
C LYS A 296 -7.07 20.95 -11.41
N ILE A 297 -6.60 19.72 -11.57
CA ILE A 297 -7.46 18.54 -11.74
C ILE A 297 -7.76 17.84 -10.40
N PHE A 298 -6.88 18.00 -9.42
CA PHE A 298 -7.03 17.35 -8.11
C PHE A 298 -6.44 18.21 -7.00
N GLU A 299 -7.01 18.10 -5.81
CA GLU A 299 -6.56 18.75 -4.59
C GLU A 299 -7.03 17.94 -3.38
N THR A 300 -6.13 17.73 -2.42
CA THR A 300 -6.44 17.08 -1.14
C THR A 300 -5.55 17.62 -0.03
N THR A 301 -5.99 17.45 1.22
CA THR A 301 -5.20 17.75 2.41
C THR A 301 -5.03 16.48 3.22
N TYR A 302 -3.79 16.15 3.55
CA TYR A 302 -3.43 15.11 4.50
C TYR A 302 -3.19 15.77 5.86
N THR A 303 -3.82 15.25 6.91
CA THR A 303 -3.68 15.74 8.28
C THR A 303 -3.53 14.58 9.23
N THR A 304 -2.70 14.73 10.25
CA THR A 304 -2.61 13.81 11.39
C THR A 304 -3.54 14.24 12.53
N ALA A 305 -4.03 15.48 12.51
CA ALA A 305 -4.94 16.00 13.53
C ALA A 305 -6.26 15.22 13.54
N GLY A 306 -6.66 14.74 14.71
CA GLY A 306 -7.88 13.94 14.89
C GLY A 306 -7.75 12.47 14.48
N SER A 307 -6.54 12.03 14.12
CA SER A 307 -6.24 10.61 13.90
C SER A 307 -5.30 10.12 15.00
N ASP A 308 -5.81 9.28 15.89
CA ASP A 308 -5.02 8.74 17.00
C ASP A 308 -3.77 8.02 16.46
N GLY A 309 -2.59 8.54 16.82
CA GLY A 309 -1.29 7.98 16.46
C GLY A 309 -0.93 8.01 14.97
N ALA A 310 -1.65 8.71 14.09
CA ALA A 310 -1.23 8.79 12.69
C ALA A 310 0.02 9.68 12.53
N GLU A 311 0.94 9.24 11.70
CA GLU A 311 2.17 9.96 11.38
C GLU A 311 2.28 10.23 9.89
N PHE A 312 2.99 11.28 9.50
CA PHE A 312 3.34 11.47 8.10
C PHE A 312 4.52 10.56 7.74
N TYR A 313 4.39 9.81 6.64
CA TYR A 313 5.57 9.17 6.06
C TYR A 313 6.58 10.24 5.63
N PRO A 314 7.89 10.00 5.77
CA PRO A 314 8.91 10.86 5.19
C PRO A 314 8.66 11.06 3.69
N LEU A 315 8.94 12.27 3.18
CA LEU A 315 8.85 12.51 1.75
C LEU A 315 9.96 11.76 1.02
N ASN A 316 9.58 11.00 -0.01
CA ASN A 316 10.53 10.30 -0.88
C ASN A 316 11.59 11.26 -1.43
N GLY A 317 12.86 10.89 -1.26
CA GLY A 317 14.01 11.67 -1.72
C GLY A 317 14.50 12.76 -0.76
N ASP A 318 13.79 13.02 0.35
CA ASP A 318 14.21 13.97 1.37
C ASP A 318 15.27 13.36 2.31
N ASN A 319 15.21 12.05 2.57
CA ASN A 319 16.19 11.32 3.36
C ASN A 319 17.14 10.52 2.45
N LYS A 320 18.43 10.89 2.43
CA LYS A 320 19.47 10.16 1.66
C LYS A 320 19.94 8.86 2.33
N ASP A 321 19.68 8.71 3.62
CA ASP A 321 20.15 7.58 4.44
C ASP A 321 19.10 6.46 4.55
N ASN A 322 17.84 6.74 4.23
CA ASN A 322 16.77 5.75 4.14
C ASN A 322 16.01 5.87 2.80
N PRO A 323 16.36 5.04 1.79
CA PRO A 323 15.86 5.18 0.42
C PRO A 323 14.44 4.62 0.22
N ASN A 324 13.73 4.23 1.28
CA ASN A 324 12.40 3.62 1.15
C ASN A 324 11.42 4.59 0.48
N ASN A 325 10.72 4.07 -0.53
CA ASN A 325 9.70 4.82 -1.26
C ASN A 325 8.34 4.57 -0.61
N PHE A 326 7.80 5.61 0.03
CA PHE A 326 6.50 5.57 0.69
C PHE A 326 5.38 6.12 -0.19
N GLN A 327 5.61 7.25 -0.87
CA GLN A 327 4.57 7.86 -1.71
C GLN A 327 4.59 7.33 -3.14
N TRP A 328 3.43 6.93 -3.65
CA TRP A 328 3.29 6.34 -4.98
C TRP A 328 2.23 7.05 -5.81
N THR A 329 2.43 7.03 -7.13
CA THR A 329 1.44 7.50 -8.09
C THR A 329 1.47 6.73 -9.40
N GLY A 330 0.35 6.73 -10.11
CA GLY A 330 0.24 6.23 -11.47
C GLY A 330 -1.04 5.49 -11.76
N TYR A 331 -1.13 4.85 -12.92
CA TYR A 331 -2.29 4.03 -13.26
C TYR A 331 -2.16 2.67 -12.58
N LEU A 332 -2.93 2.45 -11.52
CA LEU A 332 -2.94 1.18 -10.79
C LEU A 332 -3.98 0.21 -11.34
N PHE A 333 -5.16 0.70 -11.72
CA PHE A 333 -6.31 -0.11 -12.12
C PHE A 333 -6.74 0.16 -13.56
N LYS A 334 -7.12 -0.89 -14.29
CA LYS A 334 -7.57 -0.81 -15.69
C LYS A 334 -8.86 -0.01 -15.81
N GLY A 335 -8.89 0.99 -16.67
CA GLY A 335 -10.10 1.80 -16.89
C GLY A 335 -10.44 2.75 -15.74
N LYS A 336 -9.52 2.97 -14.80
CA LYS A 336 -9.66 3.97 -13.73
C LYS A 336 -8.64 5.11 -13.90
N PRO A 337 -8.91 6.31 -13.33
CA PRO A 337 -7.95 7.40 -13.27
C PRO A 337 -6.66 7.00 -12.54
N PRO A 338 -5.55 7.73 -12.75
CA PRO A 338 -4.33 7.51 -11.99
C PRO A 338 -4.58 7.79 -10.50
N VAL A 339 -3.77 7.16 -9.64
CA VAL A 339 -3.94 7.19 -8.19
C VAL A 339 -2.77 7.86 -7.49
N THR A 340 -2.96 8.21 -6.21
CA THR A 340 -1.89 8.62 -5.30
C THR A 340 -2.17 8.15 -3.88
N PHE A 341 -1.13 7.70 -3.16
CA PHE A 341 -1.23 7.20 -1.78
C PHE A 341 0.14 7.16 -1.10
N GLY A 342 0.16 6.78 0.20
CA GLY A 342 1.41 6.60 0.97
C GLY A 342 1.92 7.85 1.69
N PHE A 343 1.03 8.79 2.02
CA PHE A 343 1.39 10.05 2.71
C PHE A 343 1.29 9.96 4.24
N ILE A 344 0.39 9.11 4.75
CA ILE A 344 0.13 8.94 6.18
C ILE A 344 0.33 7.46 6.53
N ALA A 345 1.01 7.21 7.64
CA ALA A 345 1.07 5.95 8.36
C ALA A 345 0.00 5.98 9.46
N PRO A 346 -1.17 5.34 9.29
CA PRO A 346 -2.16 5.28 10.36
C PRO A 346 -1.68 4.33 11.47
N SER A 347 -1.81 4.74 12.74
CA SER A 347 -1.73 3.79 13.87
C SER A 347 -3.04 3.02 14.04
N PHE A 348 -4.17 3.66 13.77
CA PHE A 348 -5.49 3.03 13.74
C PHE A 348 -6.16 3.27 12.39
N GLY A 349 -6.78 2.22 11.86
CA GLY A 349 -7.44 2.21 10.56
C GLY A 349 -6.55 1.72 9.44
N CYS A 350 -7.12 1.60 8.24
CA CYS A 350 -6.39 1.10 7.08
C CYS A 350 -6.04 2.22 6.08
N PRO A 351 -4.93 2.09 5.36
CA PRO A 351 -4.57 3.03 4.29
C PRO A 351 -5.61 3.03 3.17
N SER A 352 -5.62 4.10 2.39
CA SER A 352 -6.52 4.27 1.25
C SER A 352 -5.77 4.77 0.01
N ILE A 353 -6.29 4.39 -1.15
CA ILE A 353 -5.83 4.79 -2.47
C ILE A 353 -6.75 5.92 -2.97
N LEU A 354 -6.18 7.09 -3.24
CA LEU A 354 -6.94 8.20 -3.80
C LEU A 354 -6.84 8.19 -5.32
N PHE A 355 -7.97 8.30 -6.01
CA PHE A 355 -7.99 8.57 -7.44
C PHE A 355 -7.79 10.06 -7.69
N LEU A 356 -7.00 10.40 -8.71
CA LEU A 356 -6.80 11.78 -9.17
C LEU A 356 -7.97 12.27 -10.04
N ASP A 357 -9.18 11.95 -9.58
CA ASP A 357 -10.47 12.40 -10.09
C ASP A 357 -11.41 12.53 -8.89
N LYS A 358 -11.92 13.74 -8.66
CA LYS A 358 -12.81 14.04 -7.52
C LYS A 358 -14.15 13.30 -7.57
N LYS A 359 -14.52 12.72 -8.72
CA LYS A 359 -15.76 11.94 -8.87
C LYS A 359 -15.60 10.51 -8.36
N GLU A 360 -14.37 10.01 -8.30
CA GLU A 360 -14.07 8.67 -7.81
C GLU A 360 -13.87 8.71 -6.28
N LYS A 361 -14.48 7.75 -5.58
CA LYS A 361 -14.32 7.65 -4.13
C LYS A 361 -12.95 7.06 -3.80
N PRO A 362 -12.30 7.47 -2.69
CA PRO A 362 -11.14 6.78 -2.15
C PRO A 362 -11.41 5.28 -2.02
N LEU A 363 -10.43 4.46 -2.41
CA LEU A 363 -10.50 3.01 -2.26
C LEU A 363 -9.73 2.60 -1.01
N LYS A 364 -10.43 2.13 0.02
CA LYS A 364 -9.81 1.57 1.22
C LYS A 364 -9.04 0.29 0.86
N ILE A 365 -7.84 0.13 1.41
CA ILE A 365 -7.12 -1.15 1.43
C ILE A 365 -7.58 -1.89 2.68
N ASN A 366 -8.16 -3.08 2.54
CA ASN A 366 -8.55 -3.91 3.68
C ASN A 366 -7.30 -4.50 4.31
N CYS A 367 -7.09 -4.23 5.59
CA CYS A 367 -5.86 -4.55 6.31
C CYS A 367 -6.12 -5.37 7.58
N ASP A 368 -7.39 -5.65 7.90
CA ASP A 368 -7.81 -6.27 9.16
C ASP A 368 -7.24 -5.50 10.36
N ASN A 369 -7.73 -4.26 10.53
CA ASN A 369 -7.29 -3.36 11.58
C ASN A 369 -7.91 -3.75 12.94
N ARG A 370 -7.59 -4.94 13.41
CA ARG A 370 -7.76 -5.35 14.80
C ARG A 370 -6.56 -4.82 15.56
N HIS A 371 -6.57 -3.50 15.75
CA HIS A 371 -5.66 -2.78 16.59
C HIS A 371 -6.40 -2.33 17.85
#